data_AF-A0A2G6H7S9-F1
#
_entry.id   AF-A0A2G6H7S9-F1
#
_cell.length_a   1.000
_cell.length_b   1.000
_cell.length_c   1.000
_cell.angle_alpha   90.00
_cell.angle_beta   90.00
_cell.angle_gamma   90.00
#
_symmetry.space_group_name_H-M   'P 1'
#
loop_
_entity.id
_entity.type
_entity.pdbx_description
1 polymer ?
#
loop_
_entity_poly.entity_id
_entity_poly.type
_entity_poly.pdbx_seq_one_letter_code
_entity_poly.pdbx_strand_id
1 'polypeptide(L)'
;MKSIIGFFKSKVLWLNLLVAILLFVLILIVTFWGIKKYTRHGESIKVPNLIGLYENEALEILKQADLQIDIVDSVHLRTAEQGVIIEQTPKADSRVKGDRIIFVTINAKMKKQVAIPNLLYLSQRQATYTLQSLGFVVGNVNIVPSEYADMVIGINCDGKELSVGDKIPDGSTLSLTVGSNTYNADSIGGMPSVVGLTLSEAKDIITNQQLVVGYVAFDDPQPTTEEEKQNFKVYKQSPAEGEGIVLGKRVDIWLTTDLEKLDTQTSATDNEPQDDFFN
;
A
#
# COMPACT_ATOMS: atom_id res chain seq x y z
N MET A 1 12.74 36.68 90.86
CA MET A 1 11.95 35.57 90.28
C MET A 1 10.50 35.45 90.79
N LYS A 2 10.07 36.06 91.91
CA LYS A 2 8.69 35.93 92.43
C LYS A 2 7.58 36.64 91.64
N SER A 3 7.86 37.63 90.78
CA SER A 3 6.82 38.32 90.00
C SER A 3 6.38 37.57 88.73
N ILE A 4 7.23 36.70 88.17
CA ILE A 4 6.90 35.90 86.98
C ILE A 4 5.86 34.84 87.34
N ILE A 5 6.00 34.18 88.48
CA ILE A 5 5.04 33.16 88.98
C ILE A 5 3.66 33.76 89.26
N GLY A 6 3.58 35.02 89.71
CA GLY A 6 2.30 35.71 89.96
C GLY A 6 1.52 36.03 88.67
N PHE A 7 2.23 36.28 87.57
CA PHE A 7 1.64 36.55 86.25
C PHE A 7 0.93 35.30 85.68
N PHE A 8 1.51 34.11 85.89
CA PHE A 8 0.90 32.82 85.53
C PHE A 8 -0.34 32.44 86.37
N LYS A 9 -0.60 33.13 87.49
CA LYS A 9 -1.84 32.96 88.29
C LYS A 9 -2.93 33.99 87.96
N SER A 10 -2.65 34.94 87.07
CA SER A 10 -3.62 35.95 86.65
C SER A 10 -4.75 35.32 85.85
N LYS A 11 -6.01 35.53 86.29
CA LYS A 11 -7.21 35.11 85.55
C LYS A 11 -7.26 35.70 84.14
N VAL A 12 -6.68 36.88 83.94
CA VAL A 12 -6.68 37.60 82.64
C VAL A 12 -5.75 36.92 81.63
N LEU A 13 -4.60 36.39 82.06
CA LEU A 13 -3.67 35.68 81.18
C LEU A 13 -4.31 34.38 80.68
N TRP A 14 -4.87 33.58 81.59
CA TRP A 14 -5.56 32.35 81.23
C TRP A 14 -6.80 32.59 80.35
N LEU A 15 -7.50 33.72 80.56
CA LEU A 15 -8.62 34.12 79.69
C LEU A 15 -8.14 34.45 78.27
N ASN A 16 -7.11 35.29 78.11
CA ASN A 16 -6.56 35.62 76.78
C ASN A 16 -5.96 34.39 76.09
N LEU A 17 -5.30 33.50 76.84
CA LEU A 17 -4.77 32.24 76.33
C LEU A 17 -5.90 31.32 75.85
N LEU A 18 -6.99 31.21 76.61
CA LEU A 18 -8.18 30.45 76.23
C LEU A 18 -8.81 31.04 74.97
N VAL A 19 -8.97 32.37 74.89
CA VAL A 19 -9.50 33.06 73.70
C VAL A 19 -8.59 32.84 72.48
N ALA A 20 -7.26 32.92 72.64
CA ALA A 20 -6.31 32.64 71.57
C ALA A 20 -6.39 31.20 71.08
N ILE A 21 -6.51 30.23 71.99
CA ILE A 21 -6.73 28.82 71.65
C ILE A 21 -8.06 28.64 70.91
N LEU A 22 -9.14 29.29 71.37
CA LEU A 22 -10.46 29.22 70.74
C LEU A 22 -10.44 29.80 69.32
N LEU A 23 -9.78 30.95 69.13
CA LEU A 23 -9.58 31.55 67.80
C LEU A 23 -8.73 30.67 66.90
N PHE A 24 -7.66 30.07 67.42
CA PHE A 24 -6.82 29.16 66.65
C PHE A 24 -7.61 27.92 66.21
N VAL A 25 -8.39 27.32 67.10
CA VAL A 25 -9.28 26.19 66.79
C VAL A 25 -10.34 26.61 65.77
N LEU A 26 -10.92 27.80 65.89
CA LEU A 26 -11.89 28.33 64.92
C LEU A 26 -11.26 28.49 63.53
N ILE A 27 -10.05 29.04 63.44
CA ILE A 27 -9.31 29.18 62.17
C ILE A 27 -9.02 27.81 61.56
N LEU A 28 -8.62 26.82 62.37
CA LEU A 28 -8.43 25.45 61.89
C LEU A 28 -9.75 24.87 61.33
N ILE A 29 -10.86 25.01 62.03
CA ILE A 29 -12.17 24.50 61.56
C ILE A 29 -12.55 25.15 60.23
N VAL A 30 -12.44 26.47 60.11
CA VAL A 30 -12.78 27.21 58.88
C VAL A 30 -11.86 26.82 57.73
N THR A 31 -10.55 26.70 57.98
CA THR A 31 -9.58 26.30 56.94
C THR A 31 -9.80 24.86 56.49
N PHE A 32 -9.98 23.90 57.40
CA PHE A 32 -10.30 22.52 57.04
C PHE A 32 -11.64 22.41 56.30
N TRP A 33 -12.66 23.16 56.71
CA TRP A 33 -13.95 23.20 56.00
C TRP A 33 -13.83 23.82 54.60
N GLY A 34 -13.08 24.92 54.48
CA GLY A 34 -12.79 25.58 53.21
C GLY A 34 -12.02 24.68 52.24
N ILE A 35 -10.95 24.02 52.71
CA ILE A 35 -10.16 23.07 51.91
C ILE A 35 -11.01 21.88 51.49
N LYS A 36 -11.84 21.32 52.39
CA LYS A 36 -12.74 20.19 52.07
C LYS A 36 -13.70 20.55 50.94
N LYS A 37 -14.31 21.73 50.99
CA LYS A 37 -15.23 22.24 49.96
C LYS A 37 -14.50 22.56 48.65
N TYR A 38 -13.36 23.22 48.72
CA TYR A 38 -12.60 23.65 47.53
C TYR A 38 -11.97 22.46 46.78
N THR A 39 -11.47 21.47 47.51
CA THR A 39 -10.75 20.33 46.91
C THR A 39 -11.64 19.14 46.54
N ARG A 40 -12.96 19.20 46.81
CA ARG A 40 -13.90 18.07 46.69
C ARG A 40 -13.30 16.77 47.27
N HIS A 41 -12.76 16.88 48.49
CA HIS A 41 -11.93 15.83 49.08
C HIS A 41 -12.76 14.56 49.30
N GLY A 42 -12.41 13.48 48.58
CA GLY A 42 -13.09 12.18 48.65
C GLY A 42 -14.04 11.87 47.49
N GLU A 43 -14.32 12.82 46.60
CA GLU A 43 -15.10 12.57 45.39
C GLU A 43 -14.18 12.12 44.25
N SER A 44 -14.39 10.90 43.78
CA SER A 44 -13.68 10.36 42.63
C SER A 44 -14.65 9.70 41.66
N ILE A 45 -14.47 9.99 40.39
CA ILE A 45 -15.23 9.41 39.29
C ILE A 45 -14.46 8.21 38.78
N LYS A 46 -15.19 7.13 38.54
CA LYS A 46 -14.64 5.92 37.94
C LYS A 46 -14.50 6.15 36.43
N VAL A 47 -13.30 5.94 35.89
CA VAL A 47 -13.03 6.12 34.46
C VAL A 47 -13.73 5.01 33.66
N PRO A 48 -14.61 5.35 32.71
CA PRO A 48 -15.25 4.35 31.85
C PRO A 48 -14.24 3.71 30.90
N ASN A 49 -14.58 2.53 30.38
CA ASN A 49 -13.82 1.89 29.31
C ASN A 49 -14.26 2.46 27.96
N LEU A 50 -13.31 3.04 27.22
CA LEU A 50 -13.50 3.68 25.93
C LEU A 50 -12.89 2.86 24.79
N ILE A 51 -12.12 1.81 25.11
CA ILE A 51 -11.44 0.98 24.11
C ILE A 51 -12.48 0.32 23.19
N GLY A 52 -12.29 0.46 21.89
CA GLY A 52 -13.18 -0.04 20.84
C GLY A 52 -14.31 0.90 20.46
N LEU A 53 -14.51 2.01 21.17
CA LEU A 53 -15.53 3.00 20.84
C LEU A 53 -15.02 4.04 19.86
N TYR A 54 -15.95 4.65 19.12
CA TYR A 54 -15.67 5.84 18.32
C TYR A 54 -15.63 7.10 19.18
N GLU A 55 -14.94 8.12 18.68
CA GLU A 55 -14.78 9.43 19.33
C GLU A 55 -16.11 10.03 19.83
N ASN A 56 -17.16 9.97 19.01
CA ASN A 56 -18.48 10.52 19.36
C ASN A 56 -19.15 9.75 20.51
N GLU A 57 -19.05 8.42 20.51
CA GLU A 57 -19.63 7.57 21.55
C GLU A 57 -18.89 7.76 22.88
N ALA A 58 -17.55 7.82 22.81
CA ALA A 58 -16.70 8.08 23.96
C ALA A 58 -16.96 9.48 24.55
N LEU A 59 -17.18 10.48 23.71
CA LEU A 59 -17.52 11.85 24.14
C LEU A 59 -18.83 11.88 24.93
N GLU A 60 -19.87 11.17 24.48
CA GLU A 60 -21.14 11.10 25.19
C GLU A 60 -21.02 10.43 26.57
N ILE A 61 -20.29 9.31 26.63
CA ILE A 61 -20.05 8.57 27.88
C ILE A 61 -19.26 9.41 28.87
N LEU A 62 -18.20 10.08 28.43
CA LEU A 62 -17.37 10.92 29.28
C LEU A 62 -18.12 12.16 29.76
N LYS A 63 -18.93 12.77 28.91
CA LYS A 63 -19.79 13.90 29.29
C LYS A 63 -20.79 13.54 30.39
N GLN A 64 -21.38 12.33 30.33
CA GLN A 64 -22.26 11.84 31.40
C GLN A 64 -21.51 11.60 32.72
N ALA A 65 -20.22 11.30 32.64
CA ALA A 65 -19.34 11.09 33.78
C ALA A 65 -18.64 12.38 34.27
N ASP A 66 -18.95 13.57 33.73
CA ASP A 66 -18.25 14.84 34.04
C ASP A 66 -16.73 14.74 33.79
N LEU A 67 -16.35 14.09 32.69
CA LEU A 67 -14.97 13.91 32.23
C LEU A 67 -14.82 14.48 30.80
N GLN A 68 -13.58 14.81 30.43
CA GLN A 68 -13.24 15.33 29.10
C GLN A 68 -12.45 14.31 28.30
N ILE A 69 -12.46 14.42 26.97
CA ILE A 69 -11.68 13.60 26.05
C ILE A 69 -10.66 14.46 25.31
N ASP A 70 -9.48 13.92 25.07
CA ASP A 70 -8.49 14.53 24.18
C ASP A 70 -7.75 13.44 23.38
N ILE A 71 -7.68 13.61 22.06
CA ILE A 71 -7.00 12.66 21.16
C ILE A 71 -5.56 13.13 21.01
N VAL A 72 -4.63 12.40 21.63
CA VAL A 72 -3.22 12.79 21.68
C VAL A 72 -2.39 12.20 20.56
N ASP A 73 -2.82 11.05 20.02
CA ASP A 73 -2.08 10.35 18.98
C ASP A 73 -2.99 9.45 18.14
N SER A 74 -2.47 9.02 16.99
CA SER A 74 -3.07 8.00 16.14
C SER A 74 -2.03 7.01 15.68
N VAL A 75 -2.36 5.72 15.73
CA VAL A 75 -1.49 4.65 15.22
C VAL A 75 -2.22 3.78 14.22
N HIS A 76 -1.50 3.03 13.39
CA HIS A 76 -2.12 2.16 12.39
C HIS A 76 -2.08 0.70 12.86
N LEU A 77 -3.24 0.15 13.20
CA LEU A 77 -3.43 -1.26 13.55
C LEU A 77 -4.40 -1.91 12.57
N ARG A 78 -3.91 -2.95 11.87
CA ARG A 78 -4.69 -3.71 10.88
C ARG A 78 -5.87 -4.49 11.48
N THR A 79 -5.76 -4.83 12.76
CA THR A 79 -6.75 -5.65 13.49
C THR A 79 -7.88 -4.84 14.11
N ALA A 80 -7.79 -3.51 14.09
CA ALA A 80 -8.78 -2.61 14.66
C ALA A 80 -9.50 -1.82 13.56
N GLU A 81 -10.74 -1.42 13.82
CA GLU A 81 -11.48 -0.54 12.91
C GLU A 81 -10.87 0.87 12.89
N GLN A 82 -11.08 1.63 11.81
CA GLN A 82 -10.49 2.97 11.67
C GLN A 82 -11.20 3.95 12.59
N GLY A 83 -10.45 4.78 13.32
CA GLY A 83 -11.01 5.81 14.19
C GLY A 83 -11.53 5.33 15.55
N VAL A 84 -11.45 4.03 15.86
CA VAL A 84 -11.78 3.52 17.19
C VAL A 84 -10.64 3.82 18.17
N ILE A 85 -10.98 4.03 19.43
CA ILE A 85 -10.01 4.21 20.51
C ILE A 85 -9.32 2.87 20.79
N ILE A 86 -8.00 2.86 20.75
CA ILE A 86 -7.20 1.65 21.00
C ILE A 86 -6.53 1.67 22.37
N GLU A 87 -6.29 2.87 22.91
CA GLU A 87 -5.63 3.08 24.17
C GLU A 87 -6.23 4.31 24.84
N GLN A 88 -6.32 4.26 26.17
CA GLN A 88 -6.74 5.37 26.99
C GLN A 88 -5.84 5.53 28.21
N THR A 89 -5.65 6.76 28.64
CA THR A 89 -4.99 7.11 29.88
C THR A 89 -5.74 8.25 30.57
N PRO A 90 -6.16 8.10 31.83
CA PRO A 90 -6.01 6.93 32.72
C PRO A 90 -6.75 5.66 32.27
N LYS A 91 -6.30 4.50 32.77
CA LYS A 91 -6.90 3.19 32.45
C LYS A 91 -8.37 3.11 32.92
N ALA A 92 -9.15 2.28 32.25
CA ALA A 92 -10.50 1.95 32.67
C ALA A 92 -10.54 1.51 34.14
N ASP A 93 -11.65 1.81 34.81
CA ASP A 93 -11.90 1.55 36.23
C ASP A 93 -11.01 2.31 37.24
N SER A 94 -10.03 3.07 36.77
CA SER A 94 -9.26 3.97 37.64
C SER A 94 -10.14 5.09 38.21
N ARG A 95 -9.67 5.72 39.29
CA ARG A 95 -10.38 6.80 39.97
C ARG A 95 -9.70 8.13 39.73
N VAL A 96 -10.46 9.08 39.21
CA VAL A 96 -10.00 10.44 38.89
C VAL A 96 -10.91 11.47 39.52
N LYS A 97 -10.48 12.73 39.58
CA LYS A 97 -11.37 13.84 39.92
C LYS A 97 -12.27 14.18 38.73
N GLY A 98 -13.41 14.81 38.99
CA GLY A 98 -14.22 15.41 37.92
C GLY A 98 -13.44 16.43 37.11
N ASP A 99 -13.90 16.67 35.89
CA ASP A 99 -13.27 17.55 34.90
C ASP A 99 -11.86 17.09 34.47
N ARG A 100 -11.53 15.82 34.70
CA ARG A 100 -10.25 15.25 34.24
C ARG A 100 -10.32 14.91 32.76
N ILE A 101 -9.28 15.29 32.03
CA ILE A 101 -9.07 14.90 30.64
C ILE A 101 -8.58 13.44 30.59
N ILE A 102 -9.28 12.64 29.78
CA ILE A 102 -8.90 11.28 29.40
C ILE A 102 -8.24 11.37 28.03
N PHE A 103 -6.95 11.08 28.00
CA PHE A 103 -6.16 11.06 26.77
C PHE A 103 -6.39 9.73 26.06
N VAL A 104 -6.67 9.78 24.77
CA VAL A 104 -6.91 8.59 23.97
C VAL A 104 -6.01 8.56 22.75
N THR A 105 -5.59 7.36 22.38
CA THR A 105 -4.96 7.07 21.09
C THR A 105 -5.97 6.35 20.23
N ILE A 106 -6.17 6.82 19.01
CA ILE A 106 -7.10 6.21 18.07
C ILE A 106 -6.37 5.38 17.02
N ASN A 107 -7.07 4.42 16.43
CA ASN A 107 -6.62 3.83 15.18
C ASN A 107 -6.75 4.88 14.07
N ALA A 108 -5.75 5.00 13.21
CA ALA A 108 -5.70 6.01 12.18
C ALA A 108 -6.95 5.96 11.29
N LYS A 109 -7.56 7.13 11.05
CA LYS A 109 -8.76 7.27 10.20
C LYS A 109 -8.48 7.02 8.71
N MET A 110 -7.21 6.98 8.32
CA MET A 110 -6.78 6.70 6.96
C MET A 110 -5.81 5.52 6.97
N LYS A 111 -5.97 4.61 6.02
CA LYS A 111 -5.00 3.53 5.82
C LYS A 111 -3.64 4.10 5.44
N LYS A 112 -2.58 3.57 6.07
CA LYS A 112 -1.20 3.85 5.68
C LYS A 112 -1.01 3.54 4.19
N GLN A 113 -0.47 4.49 3.45
CA GLN A 113 -0.16 4.35 2.03
C GLN A 113 1.31 3.95 1.87
N VAL A 114 1.57 2.98 1.00
CA VAL A 114 2.91 2.50 0.67
C VAL A 114 3.13 2.65 -0.83
N ALA A 115 4.28 3.21 -1.23
CA ALA A 115 4.62 3.38 -2.63
C ALA A 115 5.09 2.05 -3.24
N ILE A 116 4.63 1.76 -4.45
CA ILE A 116 5.06 0.58 -5.21
C ILE A 116 6.49 0.79 -5.73
N PRO A 117 7.43 -0.11 -5.40
CA PRO A 117 8.79 -0.04 -5.93
C PRO A 117 8.84 -0.48 -7.39
N ASN A 118 9.99 -0.29 -8.04
CA ASN A 118 10.19 -0.89 -9.36
C ASN A 118 10.34 -2.40 -9.23
N LEU A 119 9.35 -3.12 -9.75
CA LEU A 119 9.28 -4.57 -9.75
C LEU A 119 9.30 -5.15 -11.16
N LEU A 120 9.32 -4.30 -12.18
CA LEU A 120 9.42 -4.73 -13.56
C LEU A 120 10.74 -5.47 -13.77
N TYR A 121 10.68 -6.55 -14.54
CA TYR A 121 11.81 -7.41 -14.87
C TYR A 121 12.44 -8.15 -13.67
N LEU A 122 11.86 -8.08 -12.47
CA LEU A 122 12.22 -8.98 -11.37
C LEU A 122 11.55 -10.34 -11.57
N SER A 123 12.14 -11.39 -10.99
CA SER A 123 11.45 -12.69 -10.99
C SER A 123 10.17 -12.63 -10.16
N GLN A 124 9.16 -13.44 -10.50
CA GLN A 124 7.91 -13.52 -9.74
C GLN A 124 8.17 -13.70 -8.24
N ARG A 125 9.15 -14.55 -7.91
CA ARG A 125 9.56 -14.83 -6.53
C ARG A 125 10.14 -13.60 -5.84
N GLN A 126 11.07 -12.90 -6.49
CA GLN A 126 11.67 -11.68 -5.94
C GLN A 126 10.61 -10.58 -5.75
N ALA A 127 9.74 -10.38 -6.74
CA ALA A 127 8.66 -9.41 -6.65
C ALA A 127 7.70 -9.75 -5.50
N THR A 128 7.36 -11.03 -5.34
CA THR A 128 6.48 -11.50 -4.27
C THR A 128 7.08 -11.24 -2.89
N TYR A 129 8.36 -11.58 -2.68
CA TYR A 129 9.03 -11.28 -1.41
C TYR A 129 9.12 -9.77 -1.14
N THR A 130 9.40 -8.98 -2.17
CA THR A 130 9.47 -7.52 -2.05
C THR A 130 8.12 -6.94 -1.62
N LEU A 131 7.04 -7.35 -2.28
CA LEU A 131 5.68 -6.90 -1.94
C LEU A 131 5.25 -7.36 -0.53
N GLN A 132 5.54 -8.60 -0.15
CA GLN A 132 5.26 -9.11 1.19
C GLN A 132 6.03 -8.34 2.27
N SER A 133 7.30 -8.00 2.02
CA SER A 133 8.11 -7.21 2.96
C SER A 133 7.57 -5.79 3.18
N LEU A 134 6.88 -5.24 2.17
CA LEU A 134 6.18 -3.95 2.23
C LEU A 134 4.78 -4.06 2.86
N GLY A 135 4.36 -5.28 3.23
CA GLY A 135 3.06 -5.55 3.85
C GLY A 135 1.90 -5.60 2.87
N PHE A 136 2.15 -5.87 1.58
CA PHE A 136 1.12 -6.21 0.61
C PHE A 136 0.89 -7.72 0.56
N VAL A 137 -0.30 -8.12 0.10
CA VAL A 137 -0.63 -9.53 -0.15
C VAL A 137 -0.54 -9.75 -1.66
N VAL A 138 0.14 -10.81 -2.09
CA VAL A 138 0.12 -11.22 -3.50
C VAL A 138 -1.03 -12.19 -3.69
N GLY A 139 -1.99 -11.81 -4.54
CA GLY A 139 -3.15 -12.61 -4.89
C GLY A 139 -2.89 -13.44 -6.15
N ASN A 140 -3.55 -13.07 -7.24
CA ASN A 140 -3.47 -13.80 -8.50
C ASN A 140 -2.19 -13.48 -9.27
N VAL A 141 -1.66 -14.50 -9.94
CA VAL A 141 -0.56 -14.36 -10.89
C VAL A 141 -1.10 -14.68 -12.27
N ASN A 142 -1.22 -13.64 -13.11
CA ASN A 142 -1.64 -13.78 -14.49
C ASN A 142 -0.43 -14.08 -15.36
N ILE A 143 -0.42 -15.23 -16.02
CA ILE A 143 0.68 -15.66 -16.88
C ILE A 143 0.34 -15.25 -18.31
N VAL A 144 1.22 -14.49 -18.94
CA VAL A 144 1.03 -14.06 -20.33
C VAL A 144 2.23 -14.41 -21.21
N PRO A 145 2.03 -14.54 -22.54
CA PRO A 145 3.13 -14.92 -23.42
C PRO A 145 4.23 -13.85 -23.43
N SER A 146 5.47 -14.27 -23.24
CA SER A 146 6.63 -13.38 -23.20
C SER A 146 7.92 -14.12 -23.56
N GLU A 147 8.88 -13.40 -24.13
CA GLU A 147 10.26 -13.88 -24.27
C GLU A 147 10.96 -14.05 -22.91
N TYR A 148 10.51 -13.29 -21.89
CA TYR A 148 11.08 -13.24 -20.55
C TYR A 148 10.27 -14.09 -19.57
N ALA A 149 10.65 -15.36 -19.43
CA ALA A 149 10.00 -16.28 -18.51
C ALA A 149 10.23 -15.91 -17.04
N ASP A 150 9.20 -16.11 -16.22
CA ASP A 150 9.19 -15.86 -14.77
C ASP A 150 9.45 -14.39 -14.38
N MET A 151 9.45 -13.46 -15.35
CA MET A 151 9.68 -12.03 -15.09
C MET A 151 8.35 -11.28 -14.97
N VAL A 152 8.26 -10.42 -13.95
CA VAL A 152 7.11 -9.53 -13.78
C VAL A 152 7.16 -8.45 -14.85
N ILE A 153 6.06 -8.34 -15.59
CA ILE A 153 5.88 -7.33 -16.64
C ILE A 153 4.81 -6.30 -16.29
N GLY A 154 4.00 -6.56 -15.27
CA GLY A 154 2.94 -5.67 -14.84
C GLY A 154 2.43 -6.01 -13.46
N ILE A 155 1.81 -5.02 -12.81
CA ILE A 155 1.20 -5.16 -11.49
C ILE A 155 -0.17 -4.49 -11.54
N ASN A 156 -1.14 -5.12 -10.92
CA ASN A 156 -2.51 -4.64 -10.90
C ASN A 156 -3.08 -4.68 -9.46
N CYS A 157 -3.90 -3.70 -9.12
CA CYS A 157 -4.72 -3.70 -7.91
C CYS A 157 -6.17 -3.42 -8.30
N ASP A 158 -7.08 -4.35 -7.96
CA ASP A 158 -8.52 -4.21 -8.20
C ASP A 158 -8.90 -3.84 -9.65
N GLY A 159 -8.20 -4.39 -10.63
CA GLY A 159 -8.42 -4.13 -12.05
C GLY A 159 -7.63 -2.95 -12.62
N LYS A 160 -6.98 -2.13 -11.78
CA LYS A 160 -6.16 -1.00 -12.22
C LYS A 160 -4.68 -1.38 -12.31
N GLU A 161 -4.09 -1.11 -13.47
CA GLU A 161 -2.64 -1.24 -13.66
C GLU A 161 -1.88 -0.17 -12.86
N LEU A 162 -0.81 -0.59 -12.20
CA LEU A 162 0.00 0.24 -11.30
C LEU A 162 1.34 0.60 -11.92
N SER A 163 1.76 1.83 -11.69
CA SER A 163 3.08 2.34 -12.04
C SER A 163 3.99 2.46 -10.82
N VAL A 164 5.30 2.53 -11.07
CA VAL A 164 6.30 2.76 -10.02
C VAL A 164 6.00 4.08 -9.31
N GLY A 165 6.00 4.05 -7.97
CA GLY A 165 5.70 5.20 -7.13
C GLY A 165 4.22 5.37 -6.78
N ASP A 166 3.31 4.60 -7.40
CA ASP A 166 1.89 4.62 -7.04
C ASP A 166 1.71 4.27 -5.56
N LYS A 167 0.86 5.03 -4.88
CA LYS A 167 0.59 4.86 -3.45
C LYS A 167 -0.64 3.99 -3.27
N ILE A 168 -0.43 2.83 -2.65
CA ILE A 168 -1.47 1.84 -2.41
C ILE A 168 -1.65 1.66 -0.90
N PRO A 169 -2.90 1.50 -0.41
CA PRO A 169 -3.15 1.17 0.99
C PRO A 169 -2.38 -0.09 1.40
N ASP A 170 -1.77 -0.07 2.58
CA ASP A 170 -1.06 -1.22 3.10
C ASP A 170 -2.01 -2.43 3.23
N GLY A 171 -1.50 -3.64 2.99
CA GLY A 171 -2.31 -4.86 3.04
C GLY A 171 -3.29 -5.04 1.89
N SER A 172 -3.30 -4.15 0.90
CA SER A 172 -4.00 -4.41 -0.36
C SER A 172 -3.46 -5.68 -1.02
N THR A 173 -4.37 -6.37 -1.72
CA THR A 173 -4.03 -7.53 -2.53
C THR A 173 -3.63 -7.07 -3.93
N LEU A 174 -2.41 -7.41 -4.34
CA LEU A 174 -1.86 -7.09 -5.65
C LEU A 174 -1.83 -8.34 -6.51
N SER A 175 -2.19 -8.19 -7.79
CA SER A 175 -2.03 -9.23 -8.80
C SER A 175 -0.78 -8.94 -9.63
N LEU A 176 -0.02 -9.98 -9.95
CA LEU A 176 1.18 -9.87 -10.78
C LEU A 176 0.88 -10.39 -12.18
N THR A 177 1.35 -9.69 -13.20
CA THR A 177 1.44 -10.21 -14.56
C THR A 177 2.86 -10.69 -14.79
N VAL A 178 3.02 -11.97 -15.08
CA VAL A 178 4.31 -12.64 -15.23
C VAL A 178 4.42 -13.21 -16.65
N GLY A 179 5.56 -12.96 -17.29
CA GLY A 179 5.87 -13.53 -18.59
C GLY A 179 6.13 -15.03 -18.51
N SER A 180 5.65 -15.79 -19.49
CA SER A 180 6.01 -17.18 -19.70
C SER A 180 6.39 -17.43 -21.16
N ASN A 181 7.40 -18.27 -21.36
CA ASN A 181 7.74 -18.87 -22.64
C ASN A 181 7.47 -20.39 -22.63
N THR A 182 6.88 -20.91 -21.56
CA THR A 182 6.60 -22.33 -21.37
C THR A 182 5.14 -22.59 -21.73
N TYR A 183 4.84 -22.46 -23.03
CA TYR A 183 3.64 -23.06 -23.59
C TYR A 183 4.09 -24.40 -24.15
N ASN A 184 3.42 -25.47 -23.71
CA ASN A 184 3.81 -26.86 -23.93
C ASN A 184 4.52 -27.07 -25.27
N ALA A 185 5.66 -27.76 -25.24
CA ALA A 185 6.42 -28.16 -26.43
C ALA A 185 5.60 -29.00 -27.44
N ASP A 186 4.35 -29.32 -27.11
CA ASP A 186 3.37 -30.00 -27.97
C ASP A 186 2.53 -29.03 -28.82
N SER A 187 2.55 -27.71 -28.54
CA SER A 187 1.90 -26.67 -29.34
C SER A 187 2.91 -26.01 -30.28
N ILE A 188 3.68 -26.83 -31.00
CA ILE A 188 4.53 -26.37 -32.09
C ILE A 188 3.62 -25.97 -33.25
N GLY A 189 3.37 -24.67 -33.38
CA GLY A 189 2.81 -24.10 -34.59
C GLY A 189 3.92 -23.91 -35.63
N GLY A 190 3.54 -23.82 -36.91
CA GLY A 190 4.43 -23.29 -37.93
C GLY A 190 4.42 -21.77 -37.88
N MET A 191 5.59 -21.15 -37.96
CA MET A 191 5.70 -19.70 -38.07
C MET A 191 4.93 -19.20 -39.29
N PRO A 192 4.00 -18.23 -39.13
CA PRO A 192 3.24 -17.71 -40.25
C PRO A 192 4.15 -16.87 -41.15
N SER A 193 3.82 -16.84 -42.44
CA SER A 193 4.40 -15.84 -43.34
C SER A 193 3.80 -14.48 -43.02
N VAL A 194 4.65 -13.52 -42.68
CA VAL A 194 4.32 -12.09 -42.63
C VAL A 194 5.06 -11.30 -43.71
N VAL A 195 5.83 -11.97 -44.57
CA VAL A 195 6.52 -11.36 -45.71
C VAL A 195 5.50 -10.77 -46.68
N GLY A 196 5.79 -9.58 -47.21
CA GLY A 196 4.92 -8.82 -48.11
C GLY A 196 3.82 -7.99 -47.41
N LEU A 197 3.59 -8.22 -46.11
CA LEU A 197 2.59 -7.49 -45.34
C LEU A 197 3.10 -6.15 -44.81
N THR A 198 2.19 -5.23 -44.53
CA THR A 198 2.50 -3.99 -43.83
C THR A 198 2.80 -4.25 -42.35
N LEU A 199 3.42 -3.26 -41.68
CA LEU A 199 3.72 -3.36 -40.26
C LEU A 199 2.48 -3.64 -39.40
N SER A 200 1.33 -3.04 -39.71
CA SER A 200 0.10 -3.24 -38.93
C SER A 200 -0.41 -4.65 -39.10
N GLU A 201 -0.51 -5.12 -40.34
CA GLU A 201 -1.00 -6.48 -40.66
C GLU A 201 -0.08 -7.55 -40.05
N ALA A 202 1.24 -7.37 -40.15
CA ALA A 202 2.20 -8.29 -39.55
C ALA A 202 2.04 -8.34 -38.02
N LYS A 203 1.88 -7.18 -37.36
CA LYS A 203 1.62 -7.14 -35.91
C LYS A 203 0.33 -7.85 -35.54
N ASP A 204 -0.73 -7.64 -36.31
CA ASP A 204 -2.02 -8.28 -36.06
C ASP A 204 -1.91 -9.80 -36.18
N ILE A 205 -1.24 -10.32 -37.23
CA ILE A 205 -1.02 -11.77 -37.37
C ILE A 205 -0.17 -12.34 -36.23
N ILE A 206 0.95 -11.70 -35.91
CA ILE A 206 1.87 -12.15 -34.84
C ILE A 206 1.12 -12.21 -33.50
N THR A 207 0.39 -11.15 -33.14
CA THR A 207 -0.34 -11.07 -31.87
C THR A 207 -1.55 -12.00 -31.82
N ASN A 208 -2.28 -12.17 -32.93
CA ASN A 208 -3.41 -13.12 -33.02
C ASN A 208 -2.95 -14.58 -32.85
N GLN A 209 -1.72 -14.89 -33.23
CA GLN A 209 -1.10 -16.20 -32.97
C GLN A 209 -0.44 -16.31 -31.59
N GLN A 210 -0.68 -15.32 -30.71
CA GLN A 210 -0.11 -15.23 -29.37
C GLN A 210 1.42 -15.22 -29.37
N LEU A 211 2.04 -14.74 -30.44
CA LEU A 211 3.47 -14.48 -30.55
C LEU A 211 3.77 -13.04 -30.14
N VAL A 212 5.05 -12.77 -29.87
CA VAL A 212 5.49 -11.44 -29.43
C VAL A 212 6.24 -10.76 -30.56
N VAL A 213 5.82 -9.54 -30.92
CA VAL A 213 6.57 -8.70 -31.87
C VAL A 213 7.85 -8.25 -31.18
N GLY A 214 8.99 -8.65 -31.74
CA GLY A 214 10.31 -8.32 -31.23
C GLY A 214 10.90 -7.10 -31.90
N TYR A 215 12.04 -7.29 -32.54
CA TYR A 215 12.77 -6.26 -33.24
C TYR A 215 12.08 -5.92 -34.56
N VAL A 216 11.84 -4.62 -34.76
CA VAL A 216 11.30 -4.06 -36.00
C VAL A 216 12.37 -3.14 -36.58
N ALA A 217 12.95 -3.53 -37.70
CA ALA A 217 13.92 -2.72 -38.42
C ALA A 217 13.37 -2.25 -39.77
N PHE A 218 13.71 -1.03 -40.14
CA PHE A 218 13.48 -0.51 -41.48
C PHE A 218 14.80 -0.53 -42.23
N ASP A 219 14.73 -0.97 -43.47
CA ASP A 219 15.80 -0.86 -44.43
C ASP A 219 15.89 0.59 -44.95
N ASP A 220 16.99 0.93 -45.62
CA ASP A 220 17.16 2.26 -46.16
C ASP A 220 16.26 2.49 -47.39
N PRO A 221 15.63 3.66 -47.53
CA PRO A 221 15.70 4.81 -46.62
C PRO A 221 14.88 4.61 -45.33
N GLN A 222 15.41 5.05 -44.19
CA GLN A 222 14.68 5.03 -42.92
C GLN A 222 13.42 5.92 -42.98
N PRO A 223 12.26 5.46 -42.49
CA PRO A 223 11.06 6.28 -42.43
C PRO A 223 11.24 7.44 -41.44
N THR A 224 10.79 8.63 -41.84
CA THR A 224 10.85 9.85 -41.02
C THR A 224 9.51 10.17 -40.36
N THR A 225 8.41 9.62 -40.87
CA THR A 225 7.05 9.82 -40.34
C THR A 225 6.31 8.50 -40.13
N GLU A 226 5.27 8.50 -39.28
CA GLU A 226 4.43 7.31 -39.07
C GLU A 226 3.61 6.93 -40.32
N GLU A 227 3.26 7.91 -41.16
CA GLU A 227 2.57 7.67 -42.43
C GLU A 227 3.48 6.94 -43.43
N GLU A 228 4.75 7.33 -43.51
CA GLU A 228 5.74 6.64 -44.35
C GLU A 228 5.90 5.18 -43.96
N LYS A 229 5.88 4.84 -42.66
CA LYS A 229 5.99 3.45 -42.17
C LYS A 229 4.92 2.53 -42.74
N GLN A 230 3.75 3.05 -43.13
CA GLN A 230 2.67 2.24 -43.72
C GLN A 230 3.01 1.75 -45.14
N ASN A 231 3.95 2.42 -45.82
CA ASN A 231 4.38 2.05 -47.17
C ASN A 231 5.46 0.95 -47.16
N PHE A 232 6.04 0.65 -46.01
CA PHE A 232 7.05 -0.39 -45.88
C PHE A 232 6.38 -1.75 -45.73
N LYS A 233 6.94 -2.74 -46.42
CA LYS A 233 6.49 -4.13 -46.36
C LYS A 233 7.58 -4.99 -45.75
N VAL A 234 7.18 -5.98 -44.97
CA VAL A 234 8.11 -6.96 -44.39
C VAL A 234 8.77 -7.71 -45.54
N TYR A 235 10.10 -7.68 -45.62
CA TYR A 235 10.87 -8.49 -46.59
C TYR A 235 11.61 -9.62 -45.90
N LYS A 236 11.75 -9.59 -44.57
CA LYS A 236 12.41 -10.66 -43.82
C LYS A 236 11.76 -10.79 -42.46
N GLN A 237 11.65 -12.03 -42.00
CA GLN A 237 11.22 -12.38 -40.65
C GLN A 237 12.19 -13.39 -40.02
N SER A 238 12.18 -13.44 -38.69
CA SER A 238 12.87 -14.45 -37.90
C SER A 238 12.05 -14.73 -36.64
N PRO A 239 11.54 -15.95 -36.40
CA PRO A 239 11.72 -17.20 -37.15
C PRO A 239 11.28 -17.16 -38.62
N ALA A 240 11.86 -18.04 -39.45
CA ALA A 240 11.46 -18.16 -40.86
C ALA A 240 10.08 -18.82 -40.99
N GLU A 241 9.38 -18.61 -42.11
CA GLU A 241 8.09 -19.27 -42.36
C GLU A 241 8.19 -20.80 -42.20
N GLY A 242 7.19 -21.41 -41.57
CA GLY A 242 7.14 -22.85 -41.33
C GLY A 242 8.08 -23.36 -40.23
N GLU A 243 8.98 -22.52 -39.70
CA GLU A 243 9.81 -22.88 -38.55
C GLU A 243 8.94 -23.18 -37.32
N GLY A 244 9.32 -24.21 -36.55
CA GLY A 244 8.59 -24.60 -35.35
C GLY A 244 8.65 -23.52 -34.28
N ILE A 245 7.49 -23.01 -33.88
CA ILE A 245 7.35 -21.95 -32.89
C ILE A 245 6.44 -22.38 -31.74
N VAL A 246 6.70 -21.81 -30.57
CA VAL A 246 5.84 -21.92 -29.38
C VAL A 246 5.14 -20.60 -29.12
N LEU A 247 4.02 -20.61 -28.41
CA LEU A 247 3.35 -19.36 -28.03
C LEU A 247 4.31 -18.47 -27.24
N GLY A 248 4.18 -17.16 -27.41
CA GLY A 248 5.07 -16.17 -26.82
C GLY A 248 6.46 -16.09 -27.45
N LYS A 249 6.77 -16.92 -28.46
CA LYS A 249 8.00 -16.80 -29.24
C LYS A 249 8.07 -15.41 -29.86
N ARG A 250 9.24 -14.79 -29.70
CA ARG A 250 9.55 -13.50 -30.29
C ARG A 250 9.75 -13.62 -31.81
N VAL A 251 9.15 -12.70 -32.55
CA VAL A 251 9.27 -12.57 -34.01
C VAL A 251 9.91 -11.22 -34.34
N ASP A 252 11.07 -11.27 -34.96
CA ASP A 252 11.76 -10.10 -35.50
C ASP A 252 11.40 -9.93 -36.98
N ILE A 253 11.11 -8.69 -37.39
CA ILE A 253 10.72 -8.35 -38.76
C ILE A 253 11.57 -7.19 -39.29
N TRP A 254 11.93 -7.27 -40.56
CA TRP A 254 12.61 -6.22 -41.29
C TRP A 254 11.73 -5.77 -42.46
N LEU A 255 11.57 -4.47 -42.62
CA LEU A 255 10.69 -3.88 -43.61
C LEU A 255 11.48 -3.03 -44.61
N THR A 256 11.04 -3.01 -45.86
CA THR A 256 11.67 -2.26 -46.96
C THR A 256 10.60 -1.67 -47.88
N THR A 257 11.01 -0.66 -48.65
CA THR A 257 10.24 -0.13 -49.79
C THR A 257 10.80 -0.60 -51.14
N ASP A 258 11.95 -1.29 -51.12
CA ASP A 258 12.63 -1.83 -52.29
C ASP A 258 11.90 -3.09 -52.81
N LEU A 259 11.39 -3.00 -54.04
CA LEU A 259 10.62 -4.06 -54.68
C LEU A 259 11.47 -5.30 -54.98
N GLU A 260 12.76 -5.16 -55.26
CA GLU A 260 13.63 -6.30 -55.61
C GLU A 260 13.84 -7.25 -54.41
N LYS A 261 13.86 -6.70 -53.19
CA LYS A 261 13.99 -7.45 -51.93
C LYS A 261 12.71 -8.20 -51.54
N LEU A 262 11.56 -7.78 -52.06
CA LEU A 262 10.27 -8.46 -51.86
C LEU A 262 10.12 -9.66 -52.81
N ASP A 263 10.65 -9.55 -54.03
CA ASP A 263 10.55 -10.60 -55.05
C ASP A 263 11.53 -11.77 -54.80
N THR A 264 12.69 -11.51 -54.20
CA THR A 264 13.71 -12.53 -53.91
C THR A 264 13.28 -13.55 -52.86
N GLN A 265 12.37 -13.19 -51.95
CA GLN A 265 11.84 -14.09 -50.93
C GLN A 265 10.64 -14.90 -51.42
N THR A 266 9.79 -14.30 -52.25
CA THR A 266 8.68 -15.01 -52.91
C THR A 266 9.20 -16.11 -53.84
N SER A 267 10.34 -15.90 -54.50
CA SER A 267 10.95 -16.85 -55.45
C SER A 267 11.76 -17.98 -54.79
N ALA A 268 12.09 -17.86 -53.50
CA ALA A 268 12.83 -18.87 -52.76
C ALA A 268 11.93 -20.02 -52.26
N THR A 269 10.62 -19.78 -52.14
CA THR A 269 9.64 -20.80 -51.75
C THR A 269 9.21 -21.70 -52.92
N ASP A 270 9.44 -21.28 -54.17
CA ASP A 270 9.06 -22.00 -55.39
C ASP A 270 10.18 -22.86 -56.01
N ASN A 271 11.39 -22.88 -55.44
CA ASN A 271 12.52 -23.65 -55.96
C ASN A 271 13.18 -24.51 -54.89
N GLU A 272 12.46 -25.48 -54.33
CA GLU A 272 13.09 -26.74 -53.93
C GLU A 272 13.07 -27.68 -55.14
N PRO A 273 14.22 -28.10 -55.70
CA PRO A 273 14.26 -29.30 -56.50
C PRO A 273 13.86 -30.47 -55.59
N GLN A 274 12.84 -31.23 -55.99
CA GLN A 274 12.69 -32.60 -55.54
C GLN A 274 13.90 -33.39 -56.04
N ASP A 275 14.98 -33.39 -55.25
CA ASP A 275 16.05 -34.35 -55.43
C ASP A 275 15.53 -35.70 -54.90
N ASP A 276 15.06 -36.51 -55.85
CA ASP A 276 14.90 -37.95 -55.76
C ASP A 276 16.15 -38.57 -55.11
N PHE A 277 16.08 -38.82 -53.81
CA PHE A 277 17.16 -39.49 -53.09
C PHE A 277 16.68 -40.73 -52.33
N PHE A 278 15.84 -41.57 -52.94
CA PHE A 278 15.78 -43.00 -52.57
C PHE A 278 15.51 -43.87 -53.80
N ASN A 279 16.61 -44.34 -54.35
CA ASN A 279 16.74 -45.69 -54.88
C ASN A 279 16.81 -46.68 -53.70
#